data_AF-A0A7Y5GV87-F1
#
_entry.id   AF-A0A7Y5GV87-F1
#
_cell.length_a   1.000
_cell.length_b   1.000
_cell.length_c   1.000
_cell.angle_alpha   90.00
_cell.angle_beta   90.00
_cell.angle_gamma   90.00
#
_symmetry.space_group_name_H-M   'P 1'
#
loop_
_entity.id
_entity.type
_entity.pdbx_description
1 polymer ?
#
loop_
_entity_poly.entity_id
_entity_poly.type
_entity_poly.pdbx_seq_one_letter_code
_entity_poly.pdbx_strand_id
1 'polypeptide(L)'
;MNADGSDRWLVFFRGIFGQPNLSRIVRKKPEEYREYAAGFFTGETAKGGQDKNFIKKHQTPMWLFSKTMDLWAFLITPLLALGLVVLLWSVGYIDTPLPWWGWVLLVLAVDVAHVHSTWFRVYLDPVEWRQHSELYITVPAVCYLVGVLLYHTEPTLFWTVLAYVAVFHFVRQQLGWVRLYAGKAEETNRYDRLLDTATIYSATLWPILVWHSRLPQEFVWLIEGDFLVGVPSWLAWSMSPVYIGTLVAFFIRQTWLFVDGRRHNLGKTIVVATTALTWLFGIVVWNSDVAFTITNVLPHGVPYFILIWYYINKKPREKRAGMTRWVWRHGVWLFLSIALLFAFCEEMMWDKTVWHDHPHLFGGGWATQPWWPYLVPLLALPQATHYVLDGIIWRRRTNAELQRQMVDLTQPRAKV
;
A
#
# COMPACT_ATOMS: atom_id res chain seq x y z
N MET A 1 -27.45 -32.04 -33.75
CA MET A 1 -26.49 -30.91 -33.71
C MET A 1 -26.84 -30.07 -32.50
N ASN A 2 -25.87 -29.93 -31.61
CA ASN A 2 -26.03 -29.54 -30.22
C ASN A 2 -26.09 -28.01 -30.05
N ALA A 3 -27.02 -27.55 -29.22
CA ALA A 3 -27.05 -26.20 -28.67
C ALA A 3 -26.47 -26.26 -27.25
N ASP A 4 -25.18 -25.99 -27.11
CA ASP A 4 -24.50 -25.76 -25.82
C ASP A 4 -23.63 -24.51 -25.98
N GLY A 5 -23.90 -23.48 -25.17
CA GLY A 5 -23.16 -22.21 -25.25
C GLY A 5 -23.67 -21.12 -24.30
N SER A 6 -24.94 -21.15 -23.89
CA SER A 6 -25.51 -20.12 -23.00
C SER A 6 -25.45 -20.45 -21.50
N ASP A 7 -25.22 -21.72 -21.12
CA ASP A 7 -25.27 -22.13 -19.71
C ASP A 7 -23.95 -22.03 -18.94
N ARG A 8 -22.81 -21.82 -19.62
CA ARG A 8 -21.51 -21.72 -18.95
C ARG A 8 -21.28 -20.40 -18.21
N TRP A 9 -21.93 -19.31 -18.61
CA TRP A 9 -21.80 -17.99 -17.96
C TRP A 9 -22.64 -17.89 -16.68
N LEU A 10 -23.83 -18.50 -16.64
CA LEU A 10 -24.70 -18.49 -15.47
C LEU A 10 -24.17 -19.33 -14.30
N VAL A 11 -23.44 -20.41 -14.58
CA VAL A 11 -22.73 -21.21 -13.56
C VAL A 11 -21.52 -20.45 -13.00
N PHE A 12 -20.80 -19.68 -13.84
CA PHE A 12 -19.68 -18.84 -13.40
C PHE A 12 -20.12 -17.71 -12.44
N PHE A 13 -21.26 -17.07 -12.71
CA PHE A 13 -21.79 -16.01 -11.82
C PHE A 13 -22.44 -16.55 -10.54
N ARG A 14 -23.10 -17.71 -10.57
CA ARG A 14 -23.68 -18.34 -9.36
C ARG A 14 -22.62 -18.86 -8.37
N GLY A 15 -21.43 -19.23 -8.84
CA GLY A 15 -20.30 -19.60 -7.97
C GLY A 15 -19.64 -18.42 -7.24
N ILE A 16 -19.80 -17.19 -7.76
CA ILE A 16 -19.20 -15.96 -7.17
C ILE A 16 -20.13 -15.32 -6.14
N PHE A 17 -21.44 -15.44 -6.32
CA PHE A 17 -22.47 -14.86 -5.46
C PHE A 17 -23.38 -15.97 -4.92
N GLY A 18 -22.88 -16.72 -3.94
CA GLY A 18 -23.70 -17.71 -3.23
C GLY A 18 -25.00 -17.09 -2.74
N GLN A 19 -26.12 -17.80 -2.89
CA GLN A 19 -27.40 -17.33 -2.35
C GLN A 19 -27.31 -17.22 -0.82
N PRO A 20 -27.68 -16.07 -0.22
CA PRO A 20 -27.69 -15.95 1.22
C PRO A 20 -28.84 -16.78 1.80
N ASN A 21 -28.51 -17.78 2.60
CA ASN A 21 -29.48 -18.45 3.46
C ASN A 21 -29.89 -17.44 4.57
N LEU A 22 -31.01 -16.76 4.35
CA LEU A 22 -31.52 -15.66 5.18
C LEU A 22 -32.12 -16.10 6.53
N SER A 23 -31.91 -17.35 6.97
CA SER A 23 -32.62 -17.91 8.13
C SER A 23 -31.96 -17.71 9.50
N ARG A 24 -30.88 -16.93 9.64
CA ARG A 24 -30.31 -16.60 10.96
C ARG A 24 -29.87 -15.14 11.09
N ILE A 25 -30.83 -14.24 11.30
CA ILE A 25 -30.57 -12.91 11.87
C ILE A 25 -31.40 -12.82 13.16
N VAL A 26 -30.78 -13.15 14.29
CA VAL A 26 -31.33 -12.82 15.61
C VAL A 26 -31.07 -11.33 15.81
N ARG A 27 -32.10 -10.49 15.61
CA ARG A 27 -32.06 -9.07 15.98
C ARG A 27 -32.22 -8.94 17.49
N LYS A 28 -31.18 -8.47 18.20
CA LYS A 28 -31.33 -7.96 19.57
C LYS A 28 -31.74 -6.48 19.55
N LYS A 29 -32.49 -6.06 20.59
CA LYS A 29 -33.16 -4.76 20.66
C LYS A 29 -32.16 -3.60 20.91
N PRO A 30 -32.42 -2.38 20.38
CA PRO A 30 -31.53 -1.21 20.49
C PRO A 30 -31.27 -0.72 21.92
N GLU A 31 -32.15 -1.05 22.88
CA GLU A 31 -32.08 -0.54 24.26
C GLU A 31 -30.91 -1.13 25.06
N GLU A 32 -30.50 -2.38 24.79
CA GLU A 32 -29.32 -3.02 25.40
C GLU A 32 -28.00 -2.30 25.02
N TYR A 33 -27.99 -1.50 23.96
CA TYR A 33 -26.78 -0.79 23.49
C TYR A 33 -26.60 0.59 24.13
N ARG A 34 -27.65 1.20 24.72
CA ARG A 34 -27.55 2.54 25.33
C ARG A 34 -26.87 2.54 26.68
N GLU A 35 -27.10 1.54 27.52
CA GLU A 35 -26.35 1.35 28.79
C GLU A 35 -24.86 1.07 28.54
N TYR A 36 -24.53 0.54 27.36
CA TYR A 36 -23.18 0.15 26.97
C TYR A 36 -22.24 1.33 26.67
N ALA A 37 -22.78 2.40 26.07
CA ALA A 37 -22.03 3.63 25.78
C ALA A 37 -21.68 4.42 27.06
N ALA A 38 -22.53 4.34 28.09
CA ALA A 38 -22.30 5.00 29.38
C ALA A 38 -21.13 4.37 30.16
N GLY A 39 -21.03 3.03 30.18
CA GLY A 39 -19.97 2.31 30.89
C GLY A 39 -18.55 2.51 30.35
N PHE A 40 -18.41 2.89 29.07
CA PHE A 40 -17.11 3.15 28.44
C PHE A 40 -16.45 4.45 28.95
N PHE A 41 -17.25 5.45 29.34
CA PHE A 41 -16.76 6.72 29.89
C PHE A 41 -16.62 6.69 31.42
N THR A 42 -17.39 5.85 32.13
CA THR A 42 -17.39 5.80 33.60
C THR A 42 -16.47 4.76 34.20
N GLY A 43 -15.93 3.82 33.41
CA GLY A 43 -15.05 2.76 33.90
C GLY A 43 -15.75 1.71 34.78
N GLU A 44 -17.09 1.74 34.88
CA GLU A 44 -17.84 0.78 35.67
C GLU A 44 -17.92 -0.57 34.95
N THR A 45 -17.30 -1.59 35.57
CA THR A 45 -17.25 -2.94 35.01
C THR A 45 -18.62 -3.61 35.00
N ALA A 46 -19.07 -4.04 33.81
CA ALA A 46 -20.28 -4.84 33.63
C ALA A 46 -20.28 -6.06 34.57
N LYS A 47 -21.31 -6.14 35.44
CA LYS A 47 -21.54 -7.24 36.37
C LYS A 47 -22.09 -8.47 35.63
N GLY A 48 -21.21 -9.27 35.04
CA GLY A 48 -21.61 -10.56 34.45
C GLY A 48 -20.49 -11.27 33.70
N GLY A 49 -20.18 -12.51 34.08
CA GLY A 49 -19.09 -13.30 33.48
C GLY A 49 -19.32 -13.71 32.01
N GLN A 50 -20.58 -13.79 31.55
CA GLN A 50 -20.89 -14.04 30.14
C GLN A 50 -20.81 -12.79 29.27
N ASP A 51 -21.21 -11.62 29.80
CA ASP A 51 -21.05 -10.34 29.11
C ASP A 51 -19.59 -9.98 28.90
N LYS A 52 -18.72 -10.20 29.90
CA LYS A 52 -17.28 -9.89 29.76
C LYS A 52 -16.60 -10.59 28.57
N ASN A 53 -17.02 -11.81 28.22
CA ASN A 53 -16.48 -12.54 27.06
C ASN A 53 -17.09 -12.08 25.73
N PHE A 54 -18.35 -11.69 25.71
CA PHE A 54 -19.00 -11.09 24.53
C PHE A 54 -18.42 -9.70 24.23
N ILE A 55 -18.27 -8.87 25.27
CA ILE A 55 -17.63 -7.56 25.28
C ILE A 55 -16.18 -7.65 24.77
N LYS A 56 -15.35 -8.54 25.33
CA LYS A 56 -13.96 -8.73 24.84
C LYS A 56 -13.88 -9.15 23.37
N LYS A 57 -14.81 -9.98 22.90
CA LYS A 57 -14.82 -10.48 21.51
C LYS A 57 -15.29 -9.43 20.50
N HIS A 58 -16.02 -8.39 20.95
CA HIS A 58 -16.61 -7.35 20.08
C HIS A 58 -15.96 -5.96 20.23
N GLN A 59 -15.08 -5.75 21.21
CA GLN A 59 -14.45 -4.44 21.50
C GLN A 59 -12.97 -4.32 21.13
N THR A 60 -12.25 -5.41 20.86
CA THR A 60 -10.81 -5.30 20.54
C THR A 60 -10.62 -4.75 19.13
N PRO A 61 -9.90 -3.61 18.94
CA PRO A 61 -9.56 -3.13 17.61
C PRO A 61 -8.86 -4.24 16.80
N MET A 62 -9.34 -4.46 15.58
CA MET A 62 -8.86 -5.52 14.70
C MET A 62 -7.60 -5.06 13.96
N TRP A 63 -6.44 -5.35 14.53
CA TRP A 63 -5.13 -5.06 13.92
C TRP A 63 -4.78 -6.11 12.86
N LEU A 64 -4.29 -5.74 11.68
CA LEU A 64 -3.83 -6.63 10.61
C LEU A 64 -2.71 -7.55 11.08
N PHE A 65 -1.66 -6.99 11.67
CA PHE A 65 -0.46 -7.72 12.09
C PHE A 65 -0.45 -7.91 13.61
N SER A 66 -0.39 -6.78 14.33
CA SER A 66 -0.44 -6.64 15.78
C SER A 66 -0.64 -5.16 16.10
N LYS A 67 -1.17 -4.81 17.28
CA LYS A 67 -1.38 -3.41 17.67
C LYS A 67 -0.16 -2.54 17.43
N THR A 68 1.00 -2.99 17.88
CA THR A 68 2.26 -2.24 17.75
C THR A 68 2.67 -2.09 16.30
N MET A 69 2.70 -3.18 15.52
CA MET A 69 3.10 -3.13 14.11
C MET A 69 2.18 -2.25 13.27
N ASP A 70 0.86 -2.35 13.47
CA ASP A 70 -0.13 -1.55 12.75
C ASP A 70 -0.02 -0.06 13.09
N LEU A 71 0.18 0.28 14.37
CA LEU A 71 0.39 1.66 14.78
C LEU A 71 1.69 2.23 14.18
N TRP A 72 2.77 1.46 14.17
CA TRP A 72 4.01 1.88 13.51
C TRP A 72 3.81 2.09 12.00
N ALA A 73 3.22 1.11 11.31
CA ALA A 73 2.99 1.17 9.87
C ALA A 73 2.09 2.35 9.46
N PHE A 74 0.91 2.46 10.07
CA PHE A 74 -0.17 3.28 9.51
C PHE A 74 -0.45 4.57 10.27
N LEU A 75 0.06 4.74 11.50
CA LEU A 75 -0.13 5.94 12.31
C LEU A 75 1.17 6.69 12.56
N ILE A 76 2.13 6.06 13.23
CA ILE A 76 3.34 6.71 13.71
C ILE A 76 4.21 7.13 12.53
N THR A 77 4.46 6.26 11.55
CA THR A 77 5.27 6.62 10.37
C THR A 77 4.68 7.81 9.59
N PRO A 78 3.39 7.84 9.23
CA PRO A 78 2.80 9.01 8.58
C PRO A 78 2.82 10.28 9.45
N LEU A 79 2.59 10.17 10.76
CA LEU A 79 2.65 11.34 11.66
C LEU A 79 4.07 11.87 11.82
N LEU A 80 5.08 10.99 11.88
CA LEU A 80 6.49 11.38 11.87
C LEU A 80 6.87 12.05 10.55
N ALA A 81 6.39 11.53 9.42
CA ALA A 81 6.62 12.14 8.11
C ALA A 81 6.01 13.56 8.05
N LEU A 82 4.74 13.72 8.43
CA LEU A 82 4.07 15.02 8.48
C LEU A 82 4.74 15.98 9.49
N GLY A 83 5.10 15.47 10.68
CA GLY A 83 5.79 16.26 11.70
C GLY A 83 7.17 16.73 11.25
N LEU A 84 7.92 15.89 10.53
CA LEU A 84 9.20 16.25 9.94
C LEU A 84 9.03 17.33 8.86
N VAL A 85 8.03 17.21 7.99
CA VAL A 85 7.71 18.25 6.99
C VAL A 85 7.39 19.58 7.66
N VAL A 86 6.54 19.58 8.69
CA VAL A 86 6.21 20.81 9.44
C VAL A 86 7.44 21.40 10.13
N LEU A 87 8.31 20.55 10.70
CA LEU A 87 9.56 20.98 11.31
C LEU A 87 10.46 21.66 10.26
N LEU A 88 10.72 21.00 9.12
CA LEU A 88 11.56 21.51 8.05
C LEU A 88 11.00 22.82 7.46
N TRP A 89 9.68 22.93 7.32
CA TRP A 89 9.03 24.19 6.96
C TRP A 89 9.29 25.28 8.00
N SER A 90 9.13 24.98 9.30
CA SER A 90 9.32 25.97 10.37
C SER A 90 10.76 26.50 10.48
N VAL A 91 11.75 25.72 10.05
CA VAL A 91 13.16 26.11 10.04
C VAL A 91 13.66 26.57 8.66
N GLY A 92 12.78 26.68 7.66
CA GLY A 92 13.10 27.23 6.33
C GLY A 92 13.81 26.26 5.37
N TYR A 93 13.74 24.95 5.60
CA TYR A 93 14.38 23.91 4.79
C TYR A 93 13.40 23.16 3.87
N ILE A 94 12.12 23.52 3.84
CA ILE A 94 11.16 22.78 3.01
C ILE A 94 11.35 23.03 1.52
N ASP A 95 11.80 24.21 1.13
CA ASP A 95 11.98 24.60 -0.27
C ASP A 95 13.41 24.29 -0.78
N THR A 96 14.25 23.66 0.03
CA THR A 96 15.59 23.25 -0.40
C THR A 96 15.53 21.92 -1.15
N PRO A 97 16.37 21.68 -2.17
CA PRO A 97 16.49 20.36 -2.80
C PRO A 97 16.81 19.28 -1.76
N LEU A 98 16.31 18.07 -1.98
CA LEU A 98 16.61 16.95 -1.11
C LEU A 98 18.14 16.72 -1.08
N PRO A 99 18.81 16.86 0.09
CA PRO A 99 20.25 16.66 0.15
C PRO A 99 20.60 15.19 -0.12
N TRP A 100 21.81 14.93 -0.61
CA TRP A 100 22.27 13.58 -0.98
C TRP A 100 22.06 12.54 0.14
N TRP A 101 22.25 12.90 1.41
CA TRP A 101 22.02 11.99 2.53
C TRP A 101 20.53 11.73 2.77
N GLY A 102 19.67 12.72 2.48
CA GLY A 102 18.21 12.58 2.50
C GLY A 102 17.74 11.64 1.40
N TRP A 103 18.32 11.77 0.20
CA TRP A 103 18.11 10.84 -0.89
C TRP A 103 18.54 9.41 -0.52
N VAL A 104 19.71 9.21 0.12
CA VAL A 104 20.13 7.87 0.59
C VAL A 104 19.14 7.29 1.59
N LEU A 105 18.67 8.09 2.56
CA LEU A 105 17.78 7.60 3.61
C LEU A 105 16.35 7.35 3.14
N LEU A 106 15.82 8.17 2.23
CA LEU A 106 14.44 8.08 1.77
C LEU A 106 14.35 7.26 0.48
N VAL A 107 15.00 7.71 -0.58
CA VAL A 107 14.91 7.07 -1.90
C VAL A 107 15.60 5.72 -1.89
N LEU A 108 16.91 5.66 -1.61
CA LEU A 108 17.66 4.40 -1.67
C LEU A 108 17.19 3.42 -0.58
N ALA A 109 17.19 3.85 0.69
CA ALA A 109 16.97 2.95 1.83
C ALA A 109 15.50 2.61 2.11
N VAL A 110 14.53 3.36 1.57
CA VAL A 110 13.10 3.05 1.74
C VAL A 110 12.41 2.81 0.40
N ASP A 111 12.49 3.73 -0.55
CA ASP A 111 11.78 3.60 -1.83
C ASP A 111 12.33 2.42 -2.67
N VAL A 112 13.61 2.44 -3.03
CA VAL A 112 14.19 1.37 -3.84
C VAL A 112 14.28 0.06 -3.05
N ALA A 113 14.64 0.14 -1.75
CA ALA A 113 14.76 -1.06 -0.92
C ALA A 113 13.43 -1.78 -0.67
N HIS A 114 12.28 -1.09 -0.60
CA HIS A 114 11.00 -1.79 -0.40
C HIS A 114 10.61 -2.60 -1.64
N VAL A 115 10.95 -2.12 -2.84
CA VAL A 115 10.75 -2.85 -4.10
C VAL A 115 11.46 -4.20 -4.02
N HIS A 116 12.75 -4.20 -3.64
CA HIS A 116 13.55 -5.42 -3.44
C HIS A 116 13.06 -6.30 -2.29
N SER A 117 12.38 -5.73 -1.29
CA SER A 117 11.79 -6.53 -0.23
C SER A 117 10.74 -7.53 -0.75
N THR A 118 10.10 -7.23 -1.89
CA THR A 118 9.19 -8.15 -2.60
C THR A 118 9.87 -9.47 -2.96
N TRP A 119 11.18 -9.46 -3.22
CA TRP A 119 11.92 -10.64 -3.64
C TRP A 119 11.91 -11.74 -2.57
N PHE A 120 11.84 -11.38 -1.28
CA PHE A 120 11.63 -12.35 -0.19
C PHE A 120 10.30 -13.09 -0.26
N ARG A 121 9.30 -12.46 -0.88
CA ARG A 121 8.01 -13.09 -1.10
C ARG A 121 8.01 -13.92 -2.38
N VAL A 122 8.78 -13.55 -3.41
CA VAL A 122 8.70 -14.17 -4.75
C VAL A 122 9.96 -14.98 -5.13
N TYR A 123 11.10 -14.33 -5.42
CA TYR A 123 12.28 -14.97 -6.02
C TYR A 123 13.17 -15.70 -5.01
N LEU A 124 13.29 -15.16 -3.80
CA LEU A 124 14.19 -15.65 -2.75
C LEU A 124 13.56 -16.75 -1.89
N ASP A 125 12.30 -17.11 -2.17
CA ASP A 125 11.62 -18.24 -1.56
C ASP A 125 11.50 -19.40 -2.55
N PRO A 126 12.29 -20.49 -2.37
CA PRO A 126 12.30 -21.58 -3.33
C PRO A 126 11.01 -22.41 -3.31
N VAL A 127 10.22 -22.36 -2.22
CA VAL A 127 8.91 -23.03 -2.18
C VAL A 127 7.92 -22.25 -3.03
N GLU A 128 7.91 -20.92 -2.90
CA GLU A 128 7.04 -20.08 -3.70
C GLU A 128 7.42 -20.11 -5.18
N TRP A 129 8.71 -20.00 -5.49
CA TRP A 129 9.22 -20.04 -6.86
C TRP A 129 8.75 -21.29 -7.60
N ARG A 130 8.81 -22.46 -6.98
CA ARG A 130 8.34 -23.71 -7.61
C ARG A 130 6.84 -23.76 -7.87
N GLN A 131 6.04 -22.99 -7.12
CA GLN A 131 4.58 -22.97 -7.28
C GLN A 131 4.12 -21.95 -8.31
N HIS A 132 4.89 -20.87 -8.51
CA HIS A 132 4.46 -19.70 -9.29
C HIS A 132 5.52 -19.17 -10.27
N SER A 133 6.51 -19.99 -10.65
CA SER A 133 7.62 -19.59 -11.53
C SER A 133 7.15 -19.00 -12.86
N GLU A 134 6.09 -19.55 -13.46
CA GLU A 134 5.53 -19.02 -14.72
C GLU A 134 5.14 -17.54 -14.56
N LEU A 135 4.45 -17.18 -13.48
CA LEU A 135 4.07 -15.80 -13.19
C LEU A 135 5.32 -14.93 -12.97
N TYR A 136 6.28 -15.42 -12.20
CA TYR A 136 7.49 -14.70 -11.81
C TYR A 136 8.51 -14.56 -12.95
N ILE A 137 8.38 -15.33 -14.02
CA ILE A 137 9.16 -15.17 -15.26
C ILE A 137 8.41 -14.28 -16.25
N THR A 138 7.11 -14.55 -16.45
CA THR A 138 6.30 -13.89 -17.49
C THR A 138 6.11 -12.42 -17.19
N VAL A 139 5.84 -12.03 -15.92
CA VAL A 139 5.60 -10.64 -15.57
C VAL A 139 6.82 -9.75 -15.87
N PRO A 140 8.03 -10.02 -15.33
CA PRO A 140 9.20 -9.23 -15.69
C PRO A 140 9.52 -9.30 -17.18
N ALA A 141 9.37 -10.45 -17.85
CA ALA A 141 9.59 -10.53 -19.30
C ALA A 141 8.67 -9.59 -20.09
N VAL A 142 7.38 -9.56 -19.76
CA VAL A 142 6.40 -8.66 -20.39
C VAL A 142 6.69 -7.20 -20.03
N CYS A 143 6.98 -6.88 -18.77
CA CYS A 143 7.36 -5.53 -18.35
C CYS A 143 8.58 -5.02 -19.12
N TYR A 144 9.61 -5.85 -19.29
CA TYR A 144 10.81 -5.50 -20.04
C TYR A 144 10.50 -5.27 -21.53
N LEU A 145 9.79 -6.20 -22.17
CA LEU A 145 9.43 -6.09 -23.59
C LEU A 145 8.58 -4.83 -23.86
N VAL A 146 7.57 -4.57 -23.05
CA VAL A 146 6.73 -3.38 -23.17
C VAL A 146 7.56 -2.12 -22.91
N GLY A 147 8.44 -2.12 -21.91
CA GLY A 147 9.33 -0.99 -21.62
C GLY A 147 10.25 -0.65 -22.79
N VAL A 148 10.88 -1.66 -23.40
CA VAL A 148 11.72 -1.51 -24.60
C VAL A 148 10.92 -0.93 -25.76
N LEU A 149 9.70 -1.44 -26.01
CA LEU A 149 8.83 -0.93 -27.08
C LEU A 149 8.43 0.54 -26.86
N LEU A 150 8.06 0.91 -25.64
CA LEU A 150 7.68 2.28 -25.29
C LEU A 150 8.88 3.22 -25.44
N TYR A 151 10.04 2.85 -24.89
CA TYR A 151 11.23 3.71 -24.93
C TYR A 151 11.75 3.91 -26.36
N HIS A 152 11.69 2.86 -27.20
CA HIS A 152 12.01 2.99 -28.63
C HIS A 152 11.04 3.89 -29.40
N THR A 153 9.78 3.96 -28.98
CA THR A 153 8.78 4.83 -29.61
C THR A 153 9.04 6.28 -29.23
N GLU A 154 9.10 6.56 -27.92
CA GLU A 154 9.40 7.87 -27.37
C GLU A 154 9.86 7.73 -25.91
N PRO A 155 11.06 8.21 -25.52
CA PRO A 155 11.54 8.07 -24.14
C PRO A 155 10.60 8.71 -23.10
N THR A 156 10.02 9.86 -23.42
CA THR A 156 9.01 10.55 -22.60
C THR A 156 7.77 9.67 -22.39
N LEU A 157 7.25 9.02 -23.44
CA LEU A 157 6.12 8.10 -23.33
C LEU A 157 6.41 6.94 -22.37
N PHE A 158 7.62 6.36 -22.41
CA PHE A 158 8.04 5.34 -21.46
C PHE A 158 7.93 5.83 -20.02
N TRP A 159 8.53 6.99 -19.71
CA TRP A 159 8.52 7.55 -18.37
C TRP A 159 7.11 7.94 -17.92
N THR A 160 6.29 8.49 -18.80
CA THR A 160 4.89 8.81 -18.50
C THR A 160 4.06 7.58 -18.20
N VAL A 161 4.18 6.52 -18.99
CA VAL A 161 3.48 5.26 -18.72
C VAL A 161 3.95 4.65 -17.40
N LEU A 162 5.26 4.62 -17.15
CA LEU A 162 5.82 4.08 -15.92
C LEU A 162 5.34 4.88 -14.69
N ALA A 163 5.34 6.21 -14.77
CA ALA A 163 4.87 7.09 -13.72
C ALA A 163 3.38 6.86 -13.39
N TYR A 164 2.51 6.72 -14.40
CA TYR A 164 1.10 6.41 -14.12
C TYR A 164 0.87 4.99 -13.59
N VAL A 165 1.69 4.01 -13.99
CA VAL A 165 1.66 2.67 -13.40
C VAL A 165 2.09 2.73 -11.93
N ALA A 166 3.11 3.53 -11.59
CA ALA A 166 3.53 3.79 -10.22
C ALA A 166 2.42 4.48 -9.41
N VAL A 167 1.81 5.57 -9.91
CA VAL A 167 0.67 6.24 -9.27
C VAL A 167 -0.46 5.25 -9.03
N PHE A 168 -0.82 4.44 -10.03
CA PHE A 168 -1.84 3.41 -9.88
C PHE A 168 -1.47 2.42 -8.78
N HIS A 169 -0.24 1.93 -8.75
CA HIS A 169 0.25 1.05 -7.69
C HIS A 169 0.09 1.68 -6.30
N PHE A 170 0.55 2.91 -6.11
CA PHE A 170 0.45 3.64 -4.84
C PHE A 170 -1.02 3.79 -4.38
N VAL A 171 -1.93 4.20 -5.27
CA VAL A 171 -3.36 4.30 -4.99
C VAL A 171 -3.94 2.93 -4.59
N ARG A 172 -3.60 1.89 -5.35
CA ARG A 172 -4.11 0.53 -5.12
C ARG A 172 -3.59 -0.08 -3.84
N GLN A 173 -2.38 0.26 -3.41
CA GLN A 173 -1.82 -0.21 -2.15
C GLN A 173 -2.61 0.34 -0.96
N GLN A 174 -2.95 1.64 -0.96
CA GLN A 174 -3.79 2.25 0.09
C GLN A 174 -5.18 1.61 0.17
N LEU A 175 -5.80 1.37 -0.99
CA LEU A 175 -7.06 0.63 -1.04
C LEU A 175 -6.89 -0.82 -0.55
N GLY A 176 -5.77 -1.46 -0.87
CA GLY A 176 -5.40 -2.80 -0.42
C GLY A 176 -5.43 -2.93 1.10
N TRP A 177 -4.80 -2.00 1.83
CA TRP A 177 -4.82 -1.96 3.29
C TRP A 177 -6.23 -1.86 3.85
N VAL A 178 -7.04 -0.93 3.32
CA VAL A 178 -8.45 -0.77 3.70
C VAL A 178 -9.24 -2.06 3.48
N ARG A 179 -9.01 -2.77 2.36
CA ARG A 179 -9.66 -4.05 2.08
C ARG A 179 -9.19 -5.18 2.98
N LEU A 180 -7.92 -5.21 3.37
CA LEU A 180 -7.41 -6.18 4.33
C LEU A 180 -8.06 -5.96 5.70
N TYR A 181 -8.17 -4.71 6.16
CA TYR A 181 -8.83 -4.37 7.42
C TYR A 181 -10.32 -4.72 7.39
N ALA A 182 -11.04 -4.28 6.35
CA ALA A 182 -12.47 -4.59 6.19
C ALA A 182 -12.70 -6.11 6.13
N GLY A 183 -11.85 -6.83 5.39
CA GLY A 183 -11.91 -8.28 5.28
C GLY A 183 -11.48 -9.02 6.55
N LYS A 184 -10.74 -8.39 7.46
CA LYS A 184 -10.39 -8.94 8.78
C LYS A 184 -11.50 -8.66 9.80
N ALA A 185 -12.17 -7.51 9.70
CA ALA A 185 -13.33 -7.15 10.50
C ALA A 185 -14.65 -7.79 10.03
N GLU A 186 -14.60 -8.62 8.98
CA GLU A 186 -15.77 -9.29 8.37
C GLU A 186 -16.84 -8.30 7.88
N GLU A 187 -16.41 -7.15 7.38
CA GLU A 187 -17.32 -6.12 6.85
C GLU A 187 -17.94 -6.58 5.51
N THR A 188 -19.25 -6.75 5.51
CA THR A 188 -20.01 -7.26 4.35
C THR A 188 -20.88 -6.21 3.66
N ASN A 189 -21.12 -5.05 4.30
CA ASN A 189 -22.00 -4.02 3.76
C ASN A 189 -21.43 -3.42 2.45
N ARG A 190 -22.21 -3.50 1.38
CA ARG A 190 -21.85 -2.96 0.05
C ARG A 190 -21.68 -1.45 0.04
N TYR A 191 -22.44 -0.72 0.84
CA TYR A 191 -22.40 0.74 0.89
C TYR A 191 -21.16 1.23 1.62
N ASP A 192 -20.80 0.59 2.75
CA ASP A 192 -19.55 0.87 3.46
C ASP A 192 -18.36 0.59 2.54
N ARG A 193 -18.42 -0.53 1.81
CA ARG A 193 -17.39 -0.87 0.81
C ARG A 193 -17.26 0.14 -0.33
N LEU A 194 -18.38 0.66 -0.83
CA LEU A 194 -18.38 1.69 -1.88
C LEU A 194 -17.80 2.99 -1.33
N LEU A 195 -18.22 3.40 -0.13
CA LEU A 195 -17.73 4.59 0.55
C LEU A 195 -16.22 4.51 0.83
N ASP A 196 -15.73 3.40 1.37
CA ASP A 196 -14.30 3.14 1.58
C ASP A 196 -13.50 3.32 0.28
N THR A 197 -14.05 2.82 -0.83
CA THR A 197 -13.40 2.89 -2.16
C THR A 197 -13.40 4.30 -2.72
N ALA A 198 -14.57 4.95 -2.70
CA ALA A 198 -14.72 6.32 -3.15
C ALA A 198 -13.82 7.27 -2.37
N THR A 199 -13.71 7.07 -1.05
CA THR A 199 -12.87 7.89 -0.15
C THR A 199 -11.38 7.74 -0.47
N ILE A 200 -10.87 6.51 -0.63
CA ILE A 200 -9.45 6.32 -0.99
C ILE A 200 -9.15 6.87 -2.39
N TYR A 201 -10.00 6.60 -3.37
CA TYR A 201 -9.79 7.14 -4.72
C TYR A 201 -9.86 8.66 -4.73
N SER A 202 -10.82 9.27 -4.06
CA SER A 202 -10.87 10.74 -3.99
C SER A 202 -9.68 11.30 -3.22
N ALA A 203 -9.26 10.67 -2.12
CA ALA A 203 -8.15 11.13 -1.28
C ALA A 203 -6.79 11.10 -1.99
N THR A 204 -6.66 10.29 -3.04
CA THR A 204 -5.40 10.11 -3.78
C THR A 204 -5.46 10.74 -5.17
N LEU A 205 -6.57 10.58 -5.91
CA LEU A 205 -6.69 11.12 -7.27
C LEU A 205 -6.98 12.62 -7.32
N TRP A 206 -7.65 13.19 -6.32
CA TRP A 206 -7.86 14.64 -6.31
C TRP A 206 -6.54 15.42 -6.16
N PRO A 207 -5.62 15.06 -5.23
CA PRO A 207 -4.27 15.64 -5.20
C PRO A 207 -3.52 15.51 -6.53
N ILE A 208 -3.59 14.34 -7.19
CA ILE A 208 -2.97 14.13 -8.50
C ILE A 208 -3.58 15.04 -9.58
N LEU A 209 -4.90 15.20 -9.59
CA LEU A 209 -5.57 16.10 -10.52
C LEU A 209 -5.16 17.56 -10.30
N VAL A 210 -5.02 17.97 -9.04
CA VAL A 210 -4.48 19.29 -8.68
C VAL A 210 -3.05 19.44 -9.17
N TRP A 211 -2.20 18.42 -9.02
CA TRP A 211 -0.83 18.43 -9.54
C TRP A 211 -0.81 18.65 -11.05
N HIS A 212 -1.58 17.89 -11.84
CA HIS A 212 -1.65 18.08 -13.29
C HIS A 212 -2.06 19.50 -13.69
N SER A 213 -2.87 20.16 -12.87
CA SER A 213 -3.32 21.53 -13.13
C SER A 213 -2.33 22.63 -12.73
N ARG A 214 -1.24 22.25 -12.07
CA ARG A 214 -0.21 23.16 -11.55
C ARG A 214 1.19 22.87 -12.11
N LEU A 215 1.35 21.87 -12.98
CA LEU A 215 2.64 21.58 -13.61
C LEU A 215 3.19 22.80 -14.38
N PRO A 216 4.52 23.04 -14.36
CA PRO A 216 5.56 22.27 -13.65
C PRO A 216 5.59 22.59 -12.14
N GLN A 217 6.10 21.65 -11.35
CA GLN A 217 6.28 21.76 -9.89
C GLN A 217 7.74 21.46 -9.53
N GLU A 218 8.16 21.82 -8.31
CA GLU A 218 9.52 21.57 -7.80
C GLU A 218 9.79 20.08 -7.51
N PHE A 219 8.77 19.23 -7.61
CA PHE A 219 8.85 17.79 -7.40
C PHE A 219 8.34 17.03 -8.62
N VAL A 220 8.92 15.86 -8.86
CA VAL A 220 8.64 14.96 -9.97
C VAL A 220 8.33 13.56 -9.43
N TRP A 221 7.65 12.70 -10.19
CA TRP A 221 7.39 11.33 -9.72
C TRP A 221 8.61 10.42 -9.96
N LEU A 222 9.14 10.44 -11.17
CA LEU A 222 10.32 9.71 -11.62
C LEU A 222 11.35 10.67 -12.21
N ILE A 223 10.94 11.48 -13.18
CA ILE A 223 11.79 12.43 -13.90
C ILE A 223 11.01 13.70 -14.26
N GLU A 224 11.71 14.77 -14.61
CA GLU A 224 11.07 15.96 -15.16
C GLU A 224 10.29 15.64 -16.45
N GLY A 225 9.04 16.09 -16.51
CA GLY A 225 8.17 15.90 -17.68
C GLY A 225 7.49 14.52 -17.77
N ASP A 226 7.50 13.72 -16.70
CA ASP A 226 6.84 12.42 -16.66
C ASP A 226 5.30 12.48 -16.63
N PHE A 227 4.69 13.59 -16.18
CA PHE A 227 3.24 13.75 -16.15
C PHE A 227 2.68 14.55 -17.34
N LEU A 228 1.46 14.21 -17.75
CA LEU A 228 0.74 14.99 -18.77
C LEU A 228 0.38 16.38 -18.24
N VAL A 229 0.65 17.39 -19.06
CA VAL A 229 0.31 18.80 -18.79
C VAL A 229 -1.05 19.18 -19.38
N GLY A 230 -1.61 20.30 -18.92
CA GLY A 230 -2.75 20.95 -19.58
C GLY A 230 -4.12 20.70 -18.94
N VAL A 231 -4.18 20.12 -17.74
CA VAL A 231 -5.46 20.05 -16.99
C VAL A 231 -5.83 21.46 -16.51
N PRO A 232 -7.02 21.98 -16.86
CA PRO A 232 -7.43 23.31 -16.39
C PRO A 232 -7.61 23.34 -14.86
N SER A 233 -7.14 24.41 -14.21
CA SER A 233 -7.25 24.58 -12.75
C SER A 233 -8.69 24.51 -12.24
N TRP A 234 -9.65 25.10 -12.95
CA TRP A 234 -11.07 25.04 -12.57
C TRP A 234 -11.59 23.60 -12.52
N LEU A 235 -11.13 22.71 -13.41
CA LEU A 235 -11.56 21.32 -13.43
C LEU A 235 -11.05 20.60 -12.19
N ALA A 236 -9.77 20.77 -11.84
CA ALA A 236 -9.18 20.18 -10.64
C ALA A 236 -9.88 20.64 -9.35
N TRP A 237 -10.13 21.94 -9.21
CA TRP A 237 -10.77 22.49 -8.01
C TRP A 237 -12.26 22.19 -7.92
N SER A 238 -12.96 22.04 -9.05
CA SER A 238 -14.37 21.63 -9.08
C SER A 238 -14.61 20.24 -8.48
N MET A 239 -13.57 19.39 -8.41
CA MET A 239 -13.62 18.06 -7.79
C MET A 239 -13.34 18.07 -6.28
N SER A 240 -12.95 19.21 -5.71
CA SER A 240 -12.71 19.33 -4.26
C SER A 240 -13.95 19.01 -3.39
N PRO A 241 -15.21 19.33 -3.78
CA PRO A 241 -16.38 18.91 -3.01
C PRO A 241 -16.55 17.39 -2.97
N VAL A 242 -16.11 16.65 -4.01
CA VAL A 242 -16.13 15.19 -4.01
C VAL A 242 -15.12 14.66 -2.99
N TYR A 243 -13.89 15.20 -2.98
CA TYR A 243 -12.87 14.86 -1.99
C TYR A 243 -13.32 15.13 -0.55
N ILE A 244 -13.85 16.33 -0.28
CA ILE A 244 -14.33 16.70 1.05
C ILE A 244 -15.55 15.84 1.42
N GLY A 245 -16.50 15.68 0.49
CA GLY A 245 -17.76 14.98 0.72
C GLY A 245 -17.58 13.51 1.05
N THR A 246 -16.70 12.79 0.34
CA THR A 246 -16.42 11.37 0.63
C THR A 246 -15.71 11.21 1.97
N LEU A 247 -14.73 12.07 2.29
CA LEU A 247 -14.04 12.04 3.59
C LEU A 247 -14.99 12.33 4.74
N VAL A 248 -15.80 13.39 4.65
CA VAL A 248 -16.80 13.72 5.67
C VAL A 248 -17.80 12.58 5.84
N ALA A 249 -18.33 12.04 4.74
CA ALA A 249 -19.25 10.91 4.78
C ALA A 249 -18.59 9.68 5.43
N PHE A 250 -17.34 9.38 5.12
CA PHE A 250 -16.57 8.29 5.73
C PHE A 250 -16.44 8.49 7.25
N PHE A 251 -15.97 9.65 7.70
CA PHE A 251 -15.77 9.89 9.14
C PHE A 251 -17.09 9.97 9.91
N ILE A 252 -18.15 10.58 9.36
CA ILE A 252 -19.49 10.52 9.96
C ILE A 252 -19.94 9.06 10.11
N ARG A 253 -19.73 8.25 9.06
CA ARG A 253 -20.08 6.83 9.08
C ARG A 253 -19.28 6.06 10.13
N GLN A 254 -17.97 6.26 10.22
CA GLN A 254 -17.14 5.58 11.22
C GLN A 254 -17.50 6.00 12.65
N THR A 255 -17.76 7.29 12.88
CA THR A 255 -18.23 7.81 14.17
C THR A 255 -19.58 7.23 14.55
N TRP A 256 -20.52 7.15 13.60
CA TRP A 256 -21.83 6.51 13.83
C TRP A 256 -21.68 5.03 14.20
N LEU A 257 -20.84 4.27 13.49
CA LEU A 257 -20.56 2.87 13.83
C LEU A 257 -19.98 2.73 15.24
N PHE A 258 -19.09 3.63 15.63
CA PHE A 258 -18.50 3.65 16.97
C PHE A 258 -19.53 3.95 18.06
N VAL A 259 -20.35 5.00 17.88
CA VAL A 259 -21.36 5.42 18.85
C VAL A 259 -22.50 4.41 18.99
N ASP A 260 -22.92 3.76 17.88
CA ASP A 260 -23.97 2.72 17.87
C ASP A 260 -23.48 1.37 18.44
N GLY A 261 -22.27 1.32 19.01
CA GLY A 261 -21.68 0.09 19.58
C GLY A 261 -21.41 -0.99 18.53
N ARG A 262 -21.40 -0.63 17.24
CA ARG A 262 -21.04 -1.56 16.16
C ARG A 262 -19.52 -1.68 16.10
N ARG A 263 -19.06 -2.73 15.40
CA ARG A 263 -17.63 -2.97 15.21
C ARG A 263 -17.00 -1.82 14.40
N HIS A 264 -16.38 -0.85 15.09
CA HIS A 264 -15.56 0.18 14.47
C HIS A 264 -14.18 -0.36 14.15
N ASN A 265 -13.74 -0.14 12.91
CA ASN A 265 -12.45 -0.62 12.43
C ASN A 265 -11.39 0.48 12.53
N LEU A 266 -10.82 0.64 13.73
CA LEU A 266 -9.87 1.72 14.02
C LEU A 266 -8.67 1.73 13.06
N GLY A 267 -8.13 0.56 12.70
CA GLY A 267 -7.01 0.47 11.76
C GLY A 267 -7.38 0.97 10.36
N LYS A 268 -8.58 0.64 9.86
CA LYS A 268 -9.12 1.19 8.61
C LYS A 268 -9.24 2.72 8.66
N THR A 269 -9.78 3.25 9.75
CA THR A 269 -9.95 4.70 9.94
C THR A 269 -8.60 5.42 9.97
N ILE A 270 -7.60 4.82 10.63
CA ILE A 270 -6.22 5.34 10.65
C ILE A 270 -5.65 5.41 9.23
N VAL A 271 -5.73 4.32 8.44
CA VAL A 271 -5.22 4.29 7.06
C VAL A 271 -5.87 5.36 6.20
N VAL A 272 -7.19 5.51 6.26
CA VAL A 272 -7.91 6.53 5.47
C VAL A 272 -7.46 7.94 5.88
N ALA A 273 -7.38 8.21 7.19
CA ALA A 273 -6.96 9.51 7.70
C ALA A 273 -5.53 9.86 7.28
N THR A 274 -4.58 8.94 7.48
CA THR A 274 -3.17 9.19 7.15
C THR A 274 -2.93 9.24 5.65
N THR A 275 -3.66 8.46 4.84
CA THR A 275 -3.64 8.59 3.37
C THR A 275 -4.08 9.98 2.94
N ALA A 276 -5.24 10.45 3.42
CA ALA A 276 -5.76 11.76 3.04
C ALA A 276 -4.81 12.90 3.44
N LEU A 277 -4.26 12.85 4.66
CA LEU A 277 -3.32 13.86 5.14
C LEU A 277 -2.01 13.86 4.35
N THR A 278 -1.37 12.70 4.19
CA THR A 278 -0.06 12.61 3.51
C THR A 278 -0.14 13.02 2.05
N TRP A 279 -1.18 12.61 1.32
CA TRP A 279 -1.37 13.03 -0.08
C TRP A 279 -1.75 14.50 -0.21
N LEU A 280 -2.59 15.02 0.68
CA LEU A 280 -2.94 16.45 0.69
C LEU A 280 -1.70 17.31 0.94
N PHE A 281 -0.96 17.02 2.01
CA PHE A 281 0.20 17.84 2.39
C PHE A 281 1.40 17.65 1.45
N GLY A 282 1.62 16.43 0.96
CA GLY A 282 2.73 16.11 0.06
C GLY A 282 2.60 16.64 -1.36
N ILE A 283 1.36 16.84 -1.86
CA ILE A 283 1.12 17.18 -3.27
C ILE A 283 0.43 18.55 -3.43
N VAL A 284 -0.48 18.92 -2.52
CA VAL A 284 -1.36 20.10 -2.70
C VAL A 284 -0.91 21.30 -1.90
N VAL A 285 -0.47 21.09 -0.65
CA VAL A 285 -0.17 22.19 0.29
C VAL A 285 1.19 22.82 0.00
N TRP A 286 2.24 22.01 -0.15
CA TRP A 286 3.58 22.49 -0.46
C TRP A 286 3.98 22.10 -1.88
N ASN A 287 4.66 23.03 -2.56
CA ASN A 287 5.37 22.76 -3.81
C ASN A 287 6.83 22.45 -3.46
N SER A 288 7.11 21.24 -2.98
CA SER A 288 8.41 20.87 -2.42
C SER A 288 8.72 19.40 -2.63
N ASP A 289 9.89 19.11 -3.20
CA ASP A 289 10.43 17.75 -3.34
C ASP A 289 10.65 17.06 -1.99
N VAL A 290 11.12 17.81 -0.99
CA VAL A 290 11.28 17.30 0.38
C VAL A 290 9.93 16.89 0.99
N ALA A 291 8.90 17.73 0.85
CA ALA A 291 7.57 17.43 1.35
C ALA A 291 6.97 16.21 0.66
N PHE A 292 7.04 16.18 -0.67
CA PHE A 292 6.55 15.08 -1.50
C PHE A 292 7.26 13.78 -1.16
N THR A 293 8.59 13.76 -1.19
CA THR A 293 9.40 12.56 -0.94
C THR A 293 9.15 11.99 0.46
N ILE A 294 9.18 12.81 1.52
CA ILE A 294 8.96 12.34 2.89
C ILE A 294 7.57 11.73 3.08
N THR A 295 6.53 12.40 2.57
CA THR A 295 5.13 11.99 2.77
C THR A 295 4.65 10.93 1.81
N ASN A 296 5.34 10.73 0.69
CA ASN A 296 5.06 9.67 -0.27
C ASN A 296 5.81 8.38 0.09
N VAL A 297 7.13 8.47 0.29
CA VAL A 297 8.00 7.29 0.46
C VAL A 297 7.80 6.59 1.79
N LEU A 298 7.80 7.32 2.92
CA LEU A 298 7.74 6.68 4.24
C LEU A 298 6.39 5.96 4.47
N PRO A 299 5.22 6.60 4.23
CA PRO A 299 3.92 5.94 4.39
C PRO A 299 3.65 4.82 3.38
N HIS A 300 4.43 4.72 2.31
CA HIS A 300 4.33 3.66 1.31
C HIS A 300 5.26 2.47 1.61
N GLY A 301 6.57 2.74 1.73
CA GLY A 301 7.60 1.71 1.85
C GLY A 301 7.63 1.03 3.23
N VAL A 302 7.44 1.79 4.32
CA VAL A 302 7.53 1.23 5.69
C VAL A 302 6.42 0.19 5.96
N PRO A 303 5.13 0.44 5.66
CA PRO A 303 4.11 -0.60 5.77
C PRO A 303 4.42 -1.85 4.95
N TYR A 304 5.07 -1.68 3.80
CA TYR A 304 5.44 -2.78 2.93
C TYR A 304 6.54 -3.66 3.54
N PHE A 305 7.61 -3.06 4.08
CA PHE A 305 8.62 -3.80 4.84
C PHE A 305 7.99 -4.59 5.99
N ILE A 306 7.07 -3.97 6.73
CA ILE A 306 6.36 -4.63 7.84
C ILE A 306 5.53 -5.81 7.33
N LEU A 307 4.83 -5.67 6.20
CA LEU A 307 4.06 -6.75 5.59
C LEU A 307 4.93 -7.93 5.16
N ILE A 308 6.04 -7.67 4.48
CA ILE A 308 6.97 -8.72 4.05
C ILE A 308 7.61 -9.39 5.26
N TRP A 309 8.09 -8.62 6.23
CA TRP A 309 8.66 -9.16 7.46
C TRP A 309 7.64 -10.02 8.22
N TYR A 310 6.40 -9.55 8.31
CA TYR A 310 5.31 -10.31 8.93
C TYR A 310 5.03 -11.62 8.19
N TYR A 311 4.97 -11.58 6.86
CA TYR A 311 4.79 -12.77 6.03
C TYR A 311 5.89 -13.82 6.27
N ILE A 312 7.17 -13.41 6.25
CA ILE A 312 8.32 -14.29 6.55
C ILE A 312 8.17 -14.94 7.93
N ASN A 313 7.77 -14.15 8.93
CA ASN A 313 7.61 -14.63 10.30
C ASN A 313 6.41 -15.56 10.48
N LYS A 314 5.33 -15.38 9.74
CA LYS A 314 4.11 -16.22 9.82
C LYS A 314 4.14 -17.47 8.96
N LYS A 315 5.06 -17.56 8.00
CA LYS A 315 5.25 -18.78 7.18
C LYS A 315 5.52 -20.01 8.07
N PRO A 316 4.86 -21.17 7.86
CA PRO A 316 5.13 -22.38 8.64
C PRO A 316 6.60 -22.81 8.56
N ARG A 317 7.19 -23.30 9.66
CA ARG A 317 8.64 -23.62 9.75
C ARG A 317 9.10 -24.60 8.68
N GLU A 318 8.29 -25.62 8.41
CA GLU A 318 8.49 -26.65 7.38
C GLU A 318 8.50 -26.09 5.94
N LYS A 319 7.82 -24.96 5.72
CA LYS A 319 7.76 -24.29 4.41
C LYS A 319 8.80 -23.17 4.25
N ARG A 320 9.54 -22.81 5.30
CA ARG A 320 10.63 -21.82 5.19
C ARG A 320 11.86 -22.49 4.57
N ALA A 321 12.40 -21.94 3.49
CA ALA A 321 13.56 -22.52 2.81
C ALA A 321 14.46 -21.43 2.20
N GLY A 322 15.71 -21.78 1.89
CA GLY A 322 16.66 -20.85 1.27
C GLY A 322 16.86 -19.55 2.06
N MET A 323 16.85 -18.44 1.33
CA MET A 323 17.09 -17.10 1.87
C MET A 323 16.02 -16.67 2.88
N THR A 324 14.74 -17.03 2.67
CA THR A 324 13.67 -16.69 3.64
C THR A 324 13.87 -17.36 4.99
N ARG A 325 14.39 -18.59 5.02
CA ARG A 325 14.78 -19.27 6.27
C ARG A 325 15.97 -18.57 6.93
N TRP A 326 16.97 -18.17 6.14
CA TRP A 326 18.18 -17.54 6.66
C TRP A 326 17.87 -16.20 7.31
N VAL A 327 17.12 -15.34 6.63
CA VAL A 327 16.65 -14.06 7.16
C VAL A 327 15.78 -14.22 8.39
N TRP A 328 14.82 -15.16 8.38
CA TRP A 328 14.00 -15.44 9.55
C TRP A 328 14.83 -15.81 10.79
N ARG A 329 15.95 -16.55 10.61
CA ARG A 329 16.81 -16.97 11.73
C ARG A 329 17.65 -15.84 12.31
N HIS A 330 18.11 -14.92 11.48
CA HIS A 330 19.03 -13.85 11.90
C HIS A 330 18.35 -12.50 12.14
N GLY A 331 17.06 -12.38 11.82
CA GLY A 331 16.23 -11.26 12.25
C GLY A 331 16.03 -10.17 11.19
N VAL A 332 15.32 -9.11 11.61
CA VAL A 332 14.88 -8.00 10.75
C VAL A 332 16.04 -7.19 10.17
N TRP A 333 17.16 -7.08 10.89
CA TRP A 333 18.32 -6.33 10.41
C TRP A 333 18.92 -6.96 9.17
N LEU A 334 19.02 -8.30 9.14
CA LEU A 334 19.52 -8.98 7.95
C LEU A 334 18.56 -8.86 6.75
N PHE A 335 17.25 -8.92 7.00
CA PHE A 335 16.23 -8.63 5.99
C PHE A 335 16.46 -7.25 5.36
N LEU A 336 16.58 -6.21 6.19
CA LEU A 336 16.76 -4.83 5.74
C LEU A 336 18.11 -4.65 5.05
N SER A 337 19.20 -5.24 5.56
CA SER A 337 20.53 -5.13 4.95
C SER A 337 20.59 -5.75 3.56
N ILE A 338 19.91 -6.87 3.31
CA ILE A 338 19.87 -7.48 1.98
C ILE A 338 19.03 -6.63 1.02
N ALA A 339 17.86 -6.15 1.47
CA ALA A 339 17.02 -5.25 0.66
C ALA A 339 17.78 -3.96 0.29
N LEU A 340 18.51 -3.38 1.26
CA LEU A 340 19.36 -2.22 1.07
C LEU A 340 20.53 -2.49 0.13
N LEU A 341 21.16 -3.68 0.22
CA LEU A 341 22.24 -4.06 -0.69
C LEU A 341 21.77 -4.12 -2.14
N PHE A 342 20.60 -4.73 -2.40
CA PHE A 342 20.05 -4.78 -3.75
C PHE A 342 19.66 -3.39 -4.25
N ALA A 343 19.05 -2.55 -3.41
CA ALA A 343 18.77 -1.16 -3.74
C ALA A 343 20.03 -0.36 -4.06
N PHE A 344 21.08 -0.52 -3.26
CA PHE A 344 22.37 0.13 -3.51
C PHE A 344 22.96 -0.31 -4.85
N CYS A 345 22.90 -1.60 -5.18
CA CYS A 345 23.36 -2.10 -6.48
C CYS A 345 22.52 -1.56 -7.65
N GLU A 346 21.20 -1.46 -7.50
CA GLU A 346 20.31 -0.88 -8.51
C GLU A 346 20.63 0.59 -8.74
N GLU A 347 20.66 1.40 -7.68
CA GLU A 347 20.96 2.84 -7.78
C GLU A 347 22.37 3.10 -8.29
N MET A 348 23.35 2.27 -7.91
CA MET A 348 24.69 2.34 -8.51
C MET A 348 24.64 2.12 -10.03
N MET A 349 23.81 1.20 -10.52
CA MET A 349 23.70 0.96 -11.97
C MET A 349 22.97 2.09 -12.69
N TRP A 350 21.89 2.61 -12.11
CA TRP A 350 21.23 3.83 -12.60
C TRP A 350 22.22 5.00 -12.70
N ASP A 351 22.95 5.29 -11.64
CA ASP A 351 23.90 6.41 -11.59
C ASP A 351 25.07 6.22 -12.54
N LYS A 352 25.64 5.00 -12.61
CA LYS A 352 26.75 4.69 -13.52
C LYS A 352 26.37 4.76 -14.99
N THR A 353 25.14 4.48 -15.37
CA THR A 353 24.77 4.31 -16.78
C THR A 353 23.90 5.44 -17.33
N VAL A 354 23.08 6.07 -16.49
CA VAL A 354 22.07 7.06 -16.92
C VAL A 354 22.25 8.40 -16.24
N TRP A 355 22.18 8.47 -14.90
CA TRP A 355 22.02 9.75 -14.18
C TRP A 355 23.32 10.52 -13.95
N HIS A 356 24.34 9.85 -13.43
CA HIS A 356 25.61 10.46 -13.06
C HIS A 356 25.51 11.58 -11.98
N ASP A 357 24.49 11.52 -11.13
CA ASP A 357 24.15 12.55 -10.12
C ASP A 357 24.95 12.40 -8.81
N HIS A 358 25.42 11.19 -8.51
CA HIS A 358 26.05 10.85 -7.23
C HIS A 358 27.52 10.36 -7.38
N PRO A 359 28.41 11.14 -8.04
CA PRO A 359 29.79 10.71 -8.27
C PRO A 359 30.60 10.53 -6.99
N HIS A 360 30.20 11.13 -5.88
CA HIS A 360 30.82 10.95 -4.56
C HIS A 360 30.47 9.59 -3.91
N LEU A 361 29.36 8.97 -4.29
CA LEU A 361 28.95 7.64 -3.79
C LEU A 361 29.40 6.53 -4.75
N PHE A 362 29.16 6.71 -6.05
CA PHE A 362 29.35 5.65 -7.02
C PHE A 362 30.58 5.86 -7.92
N GLY A 363 31.17 7.07 -7.96
CA GLY A 363 32.26 7.43 -8.86
C GLY A 363 31.78 7.81 -10.27
N GLY A 364 32.69 8.18 -11.17
CA GLY A 364 32.34 8.68 -12.51
C GLY A 364 31.50 7.72 -13.38
N GLY A 365 30.61 8.31 -14.18
CA GLY A 365 29.69 7.62 -15.08
C GLY A 365 30.35 6.92 -16.27
N TRP A 366 29.59 6.03 -16.91
CA TRP A 366 29.95 5.30 -18.11
C TRP A 366 29.15 5.83 -19.31
N ALA A 367 29.79 5.92 -20.48
CA ALA A 367 29.13 6.31 -21.72
C ALA A 367 28.28 5.14 -22.27
N THR A 368 26.99 5.10 -21.93
CA THR A 368 26.08 4.02 -22.33
C THR A 368 24.84 4.49 -23.10
N GLN A 369 24.80 5.75 -23.53
CA GLN A 369 23.67 6.38 -24.23
C GLN A 369 23.14 5.56 -25.42
N PRO A 370 23.99 4.94 -26.28
CA PRO A 370 23.50 4.10 -27.38
C PRO A 370 22.68 2.87 -26.93
N TRP A 371 22.84 2.44 -25.68
CA TRP A 371 22.18 1.28 -25.10
C TRP A 371 20.97 1.64 -24.24
N TRP A 372 20.69 2.93 -24.01
CA TRP A 372 19.56 3.37 -23.19
C TRP A 372 18.20 2.75 -23.57
N PRO A 373 17.87 2.51 -24.86
CA PRO A 373 16.62 1.83 -25.22
C PRO A 373 16.44 0.42 -24.64
N TYR A 374 17.53 -0.22 -24.22
CA TYR A 374 17.51 -1.52 -23.57
C TYR A 374 17.83 -1.40 -22.08
N LEU A 375 18.79 -0.55 -21.72
CA LEU A 375 19.25 -0.38 -20.35
C LEU A 375 18.21 0.29 -19.46
N VAL A 376 17.55 1.37 -19.91
CA VAL A 376 16.57 2.09 -19.08
C VAL A 376 15.38 1.17 -18.71
N PRO A 377 14.75 0.45 -19.65
CA PRO A 377 13.72 -0.54 -19.30
C PRO A 377 14.22 -1.68 -18.43
N LEU A 378 15.49 -2.09 -18.57
CA LEU A 378 16.09 -3.14 -17.74
C LEU A 378 16.28 -2.66 -16.30
N LEU A 379 16.73 -1.42 -16.12
CA LEU A 379 16.95 -0.82 -14.80
C LEU A 379 15.62 -0.49 -14.10
N ALA A 380 14.58 -0.12 -14.85
CA ALA A 380 13.22 0.08 -14.30
C ALA A 380 12.48 -1.24 -14.00
N LEU A 381 13.06 -2.38 -14.38
CA LEU A 381 12.40 -3.67 -14.31
C LEU A 381 12.01 -4.10 -12.88
N PRO A 382 12.85 -3.91 -11.84
CA PRO A 382 12.47 -4.23 -10.47
C PRO A 382 11.21 -3.47 -10.03
N GLN A 383 11.16 -2.16 -10.27
CA GLN A 383 10.01 -1.29 -9.97
C GLN A 383 8.77 -1.71 -10.76
N ALA A 384 8.86 -1.79 -12.10
CA ALA A 384 7.72 -2.15 -12.95
C ALA A 384 7.14 -3.53 -12.59
N THR A 385 8.02 -4.50 -12.34
CA THR A 385 7.62 -5.86 -11.94
C THR A 385 6.96 -5.87 -10.57
N HIS A 386 7.51 -5.12 -9.61
CA HIS A 386 6.91 -4.96 -8.29
C HIS A 386 5.49 -4.39 -8.40
N TYR A 387 5.30 -3.30 -9.16
CA TYR A 387 3.99 -2.67 -9.32
C TYR A 387 2.90 -3.64 -9.81
N VAL A 388 3.26 -4.51 -10.76
CA VAL A 388 2.35 -5.52 -11.31
C VAL A 388 2.15 -6.70 -10.35
N LEU A 389 3.25 -7.28 -9.84
CA LEU A 389 3.19 -8.46 -8.97
C LEU A 389 2.45 -8.19 -7.68
N ASP A 390 2.60 -7.00 -7.09
CA ASP A 390 1.96 -6.67 -5.83
C ASP A 390 0.43 -6.74 -5.92
N GLY A 391 -0.13 -6.35 -7.08
CA GLY A 391 -1.55 -6.49 -7.38
C GLY A 391 -2.05 -7.94 -7.48
N ILE A 392 -1.15 -8.93 -7.56
CA ILE A 392 -1.46 -10.35 -7.79
C ILE A 392 -1.14 -11.18 -6.54
N ILE A 393 0.07 -11.04 -5.97
CA ILE A 393 0.59 -11.95 -4.93
C ILE A 393 -0.16 -11.84 -3.60
N TRP A 394 -0.82 -10.71 -3.33
CA TRP A 394 -1.59 -10.48 -2.10
C TRP A 394 -3.09 -10.79 -2.21
N ARG A 395 -3.56 -11.24 -3.38
CA ARG A 395 -4.97 -11.60 -3.55
C ARG A 395 -5.28 -12.90 -2.82
N ARG A 396 -6.24 -12.85 -1.87
CA ARG A 396 -6.68 -14.02 -1.08
C ARG A 396 -7.13 -15.21 -1.94
N ARG A 397 -7.82 -14.96 -3.06
CA ARG A 397 -8.38 -16.02 -3.93
C ARG A 397 -7.31 -16.84 -4.64
N THR A 398 -6.14 -16.25 -4.90
CA THR A 398 -5.05 -16.90 -5.62
C THR A 398 -4.01 -17.48 -4.67
N ASN A 399 -4.13 -17.27 -3.35
CA ASN A 399 -3.12 -17.66 -2.39
C ASN A 399 -3.68 -18.40 -1.16
N ALA A 400 -3.62 -19.73 -1.21
CA ALA A 400 -4.07 -20.61 -0.14
C ALA A 400 -3.29 -20.41 1.18
N GLU A 401 -2.04 -19.95 1.12
CA GLU A 401 -1.20 -19.72 2.31
C GLU A 401 -1.57 -18.41 3.02
N LEU A 402 -1.78 -17.32 2.28
CA LEU A 402 -2.36 -16.09 2.82
C LEU A 402 -3.76 -16.34 3.39
N GLN A 403 -4.57 -17.15 2.71
CA GLN A 403 -5.88 -17.55 3.22
C GLN A 403 -5.75 -18.29 4.56
N ARG A 404 -4.84 -19.26 4.69
CA ARG A 404 -4.60 -19.99 5.95
C ARG A 404 -4.02 -19.09 7.05
N GLN A 405 -3.03 -18.25 6.74
CA GLN A 405 -2.42 -17.34 7.70
C GLN A 405 -3.43 -16.29 8.20
N MET A 406 -4.36 -15.83 7.36
CA MET A 406 -5.42 -14.92 7.79
C MET A 406 -6.54 -15.63 8.56
N VAL A 407 -6.83 -16.90 8.27
CA VAL A 407 -7.77 -17.74 9.05
C VAL A 407 -7.22 -18.03 10.45
N ASP A 408 -5.92 -18.35 10.60
CA ASP A 408 -5.28 -18.55 11.91
C ASP A 408 -5.25 -17.29 12.78
N LEU A 409 -5.41 -16.09 12.20
CA LEU A 409 -5.54 -14.83 12.96
C LEU A 409 -6.95 -14.60 13.53
N THR A 410 -7.91 -15.47 13.23
CA THR A 410 -9.28 -15.43 13.78
C THR A 410 -9.51 -16.41 14.92
N GLN A 411 -8.54 -17.29 15.21
CA GLN A 411 -8.60 -18.23 16.31
C GLN A 411 -7.79 -17.66 17.50
N PRO A 412 -8.39 -17.47 18.68
CA PRO A 412 -7.61 -17.14 19.86
C PRO A 412 -6.60 -18.27 20.10
N ARG A 413 -5.31 -17.94 20.21
CA ARG A 413 -4.28 -18.91 20.59
C ARG A 413 -4.77 -19.63 21.85
N ALA A 414 -4.96 -20.95 21.75
CA ALA A 414 -5.02 -21.78 22.94
C ALA A 414 -3.74 -21.50 23.73
N LYS A 415 -3.89 -21.00 24.95
CA LYS A 415 -2.78 -20.90 25.89
C LYS A 415 -2.30 -22.33 26.12
N VAL A 416 -1.04 -22.60 25.77
CA VAL A 416 -0.31 -23.76 26.28
C VAL A 416 0.03 -23.48 27.74
#